data_AF-A0AAV0B1N1-F1
#
_entry.id   AF-A0AAV0B1N1-F1
#
_cell.length_a   1.000
_cell.length_b   1.000
_cell.length_c   1.000
_cell.angle_alpha   90.00
_cell.angle_beta   90.00
_cell.angle_gamma   90.00
#
_symmetry.space_group_name_H-M   'P 1'
#
loop_
_entity.id
_entity.type
_entity.pdbx_description
1 polymer ?
#
loop_
_entity_poly.entity_id
_entity_poly.type
_entity_poly.pdbx_seq_one_letter_code
_entity_poly.pdbx_strand_id
1 'polypeptide(L)'
;MGVPALFRWLSRKYPRNVTSAVSPVITVANVRENQRRGPTSLMLSRNLQRKPFIFLNASTLREYLAVELNMVETSFKFELKCAIEDWVLLIFFVGTDFLPHLPSLEIREGAIDCLLKIWKTNLASMGGYLTNCGPLRLSRTKIILEG
;
A
#
# COMPACT_ATOMS: atom_id res chain seq x y z
N MET A 1 -9.97 7.69 0.76
CA MET A 1 -9.78 6.50 -0.09
C MET A 1 -9.79 5.28 0.81
N GLY A 2 -10.62 4.27 0.56
CA GLY A 2 -10.59 3.06 1.39
C GLY A 2 -9.41 2.14 1.06
N VAL A 3 -8.90 1.42 2.05
CA VAL A 3 -7.88 0.35 1.93
C VAL A 3 -8.08 -0.57 0.71
N PRO A 4 -9.32 -0.98 0.33
CA PRO A 4 -9.52 -1.83 -0.86
C PRO A 4 -9.14 -1.18 -2.20
N ALA A 5 -9.18 0.15 -2.31
CA ALA A 5 -8.82 0.85 -3.55
C ALA A 5 -7.29 0.89 -3.73
N LEU A 6 -6.56 1.26 -2.67
CA LEU A 6 -5.09 1.23 -2.67
C LEU A 6 -4.57 -0.18 -2.94
N PHE A 7 -5.15 -1.19 -2.30
CA PHE A 7 -4.76 -2.57 -2.50
C PHE A 7 -4.93 -3.02 -3.96
N ARG A 8 -6.06 -2.69 -4.58
CA ARG A 8 -6.31 -2.99 -6.01
C ARG A 8 -5.34 -2.25 -6.92
N TRP A 9 -4.94 -1.03 -6.58
CA TRP A 9 -3.93 -0.29 -7.33
C TRP A 9 -2.55 -0.95 -7.20
N LEU A 10 -2.10 -1.27 -5.98
CA LEU A 10 -0.83 -1.94 -5.72
C LEU A 10 -0.74 -3.31 -6.43
N SER A 11 -1.83 -4.08 -6.42
CA SER A 11 -1.88 -5.39 -7.09
C SER A 11 -1.74 -5.28 -8.61
N ARG A 12 -2.29 -4.21 -9.21
CA ARG A 12 -2.18 -3.97 -10.65
C ARG A 12 -0.81 -3.44 -11.05
N LYS A 13 -0.24 -2.54 -10.25
CA LYS A 13 1.04 -1.90 -10.54
C LYS A 13 2.25 -2.79 -10.23
N TYR A 14 2.17 -3.59 -9.17
CA TYR A 14 3.25 -4.47 -8.72
C TYR A 14 2.76 -5.93 -8.62
N PRO A 15 2.72 -6.68 -9.75
CA PRO A 15 2.09 -7.99 -9.80
C PRO A 15 2.68 -9.04 -8.83
N ARG A 16 3.96 -8.93 -8.48
CA ARG A 16 4.64 -9.86 -7.55
C ARG A 16 4.48 -9.49 -6.07
N ASN A 17 3.86 -8.36 -5.76
CA ASN A 17 3.70 -7.90 -4.38
C ASN A 17 2.58 -8.67 -3.65
N VAL A 18 1.63 -9.25 -4.39
CA VAL A 18 0.50 -9.98 -3.82
C VAL A 18 0.67 -11.47 -4.03
N THR A 19 0.56 -12.25 -2.96
CA THR A 19 0.62 -13.71 -2.99
C THR A 19 -0.60 -14.32 -2.31
N SER A 20 -1.03 -15.50 -2.76
CA SER A 20 -2.15 -16.21 -2.12
C SER A 20 -1.71 -16.76 -0.78
N ALA A 21 -2.47 -16.47 0.27
CA ALA A 21 -2.22 -17.03 1.58
C ALA A 21 -2.84 -18.42 1.65
N VAL A 22 -2.00 -19.44 1.71
CA VAL A 22 -2.44 -20.82 1.96
C VAL A 22 -2.81 -20.92 3.43
N SER A 23 -4.10 -21.01 3.75
CA SER A 23 -4.50 -21.37 5.11
C SER A 23 -4.07 -22.82 5.36
N PRO A 24 -3.27 -23.11 6.40
CA PRO A 24 -3.04 -24.49 6.79
C PRO A 24 -4.41 -25.11 7.07
N VAL A 25 -4.72 -26.22 6.40
CA VAL A 25 -5.88 -27.04 6.77
C VAL A 25 -5.64 -27.45 8.22
N ILE A 26 -6.41 -26.88 9.14
CA ILE A 26 -6.42 -27.31 10.54
C ILE A 26 -6.94 -28.76 10.54
N THR A 27 -6.03 -29.73 10.44
CA THR A 27 -6.27 -31.17 10.64
C THR A 27 -6.45 -31.47 12.13
N VAL A 28 -7.29 -30.70 12.84
CA VAL A 28 -7.47 -30.84 14.30
C VAL A 28 -8.87 -31.38 14.66
N ALA A 29 -9.73 -31.65 13.68
CA ALA A 29 -11.08 -32.18 13.97
C ALA A 29 -11.24 -33.71 13.79
N ASN A 30 -10.26 -34.44 13.23
CA ASN A 30 -10.49 -35.83 12.82
C ASN A 30 -9.92 -36.95 13.71
N VAL A 31 -9.39 -36.65 14.90
CA VAL A 31 -8.87 -37.71 15.79
C VAL A 31 -9.78 -38.02 16.99
N ARG A 32 -10.82 -37.24 17.28
CA ARG A 32 -11.67 -37.49 18.47
C ARG A 32 -13.18 -37.57 18.26
N GLU A 33 -13.69 -37.43 17.04
CA GLU A 33 -15.14 -37.32 16.80
C GLU A 33 -15.72 -38.44 15.94
N ASN A 34 -15.26 -39.68 16.16
CA ASN A 34 -15.77 -40.84 15.42
C ASN A 34 -16.95 -41.57 16.10
N GLN A 35 -17.58 -41.00 17.14
CA GLN A 35 -18.63 -41.72 17.90
C GLN A 35 -20.01 -41.04 17.99
N ARG A 36 -20.27 -39.86 17.40
CA ARG A 36 -21.60 -39.20 17.51
C ARG A 36 -21.98 -38.40 16.26
N ARG A 37 -22.34 -39.07 15.15
CA ARG A 37 -22.81 -38.38 13.93
C ARG A 37 -24.34 -38.29 13.89
N GLY A 38 -24.87 -37.10 14.18
CA GLY A 38 -26.18 -36.65 13.68
C GLY A 38 -26.02 -35.82 12.39
N PRO A 39 -27.07 -35.65 11.57
CA PRO A 39 -27.01 -34.99 10.25
C PRO A 39 -26.61 -33.50 10.31
N THR A 40 -26.68 -32.87 11.49
CA THR A 40 -26.40 -31.45 11.69
C THR A 40 -24.91 -31.09 11.56
N SER A 41 -23.99 -32.01 11.87
CA SER A 41 -22.52 -31.75 11.81
C SER A 41 -22.01 -31.57 10.37
N LEU A 42 -22.57 -32.30 9.40
CA LEU A 42 -22.21 -32.18 7.98
C LEU A 42 -22.69 -30.87 7.34
N MET A 43 -23.72 -30.23 7.89
CA MET A 43 -24.25 -28.95 7.39
C MET A 43 -23.45 -27.74 7.85
N LEU A 44 -22.86 -27.76 9.06
CA LEU A 44 -21.99 -26.68 9.52
C LEU A 44 -20.68 -26.60 8.72
N SER A 45 -20.16 -27.74 8.26
CA SER A 45 -18.91 -27.82 7.50
C SER A 45 -19.00 -27.26 6.08
N ARG A 46 -20.20 -27.09 5.52
CA ARG A 46 -20.39 -26.62 4.14
C ARG A 46 -20.37 -25.09 3.97
N ASN A 47 -20.50 -24.32 5.07
CA ASN A 47 -20.67 -22.86 5.02
C ASN A 47 -19.45 -22.04 5.43
N LEU A 48 -18.33 -22.66 5.77
CA LEU A 48 -17.03 -21.97 5.85
C LEU A 48 -16.34 -22.02 4.49
N GLN A 49 -16.98 -21.43 3.46
CA GLN A 49 -16.27 -21.04 2.24
C GLN A 49 -15.24 -19.99 2.66
N ARG A 50 -14.04 -20.44 3.03
CA ARG A 50 -12.96 -19.56 3.48
C ARG A 50 -12.66 -18.60 2.34
N LYS A 51 -12.95 -17.31 2.55
CA LYS A 51 -12.51 -16.27 1.63
C LYS A 51 -10.99 -16.41 1.48
N PRO A 52 -10.47 -16.47 0.24
CA PRO A 52 -9.04 -16.61 0.03
C PRO A 52 -8.34 -15.39 0.65
N PHE A 53 -7.43 -15.66 1.58
CA PHE A 53 -6.57 -14.63 2.14
C PHE A 53 -5.45 -14.33 1.15
N ILE A 54 -4.90 -13.13 1.23
CA ILE A 54 -3.80 -12.67 0.38
C ILE A 54 -2.76 -12.00 1.27
N PHE A 55 -1.48 -12.22 0.96
CA PHE A 55 -0.38 -11.52 1.57
C PHE A 55 0.09 -10.41 0.64
N LEU A 56 0.34 -9.23 1.22
CA LEU A 56 1.07 -8.15 0.56
C LEU A 56 2.47 -8.11 1.15
N ASN A 57 3.49 -8.28 0.32
CA ASN A 57 4.86 -8.36 0.77
C ASN A 57 5.52 -6.96 0.82
N ALA A 58 5.59 -6.40 2.02
CA ALA A 58 6.20 -5.08 2.24
C ALA A 58 7.67 -5.01 1.77
N SER A 59 8.44 -6.11 1.88
CA SER A 59 9.83 -6.16 1.40
C SER A 59 9.90 -6.07 -0.12
N THR A 60 9.04 -6.83 -0.82
CA THR A 60 8.95 -6.75 -2.28
C THR A 60 8.47 -5.37 -2.74
N LEU A 61 7.50 -4.77 -2.04
CA LEU A 61 7.09 -3.39 -2.32
C LEU A 61 8.26 -2.40 -2.15
N ARG A 62 9.07 -2.57 -1.10
CA ARG A 62 10.23 -1.72 -0.86
C ARG A 62 11.24 -1.80 -2.00
N GLU A 63 11.47 -2.98 -2.57
CA GLU A 63 12.35 -3.14 -3.74
C GLU A 63 11.79 -2.43 -4.98
N TYR A 64 10.48 -2.54 -5.23
CA TYR A 64 9.84 -1.78 -6.32
C TYR A 64 9.99 -0.27 -6.12
N LEU A 65 9.73 0.22 -4.91
CA LEU A 65 9.89 1.64 -4.57
C LEU A 65 11.36 2.07 -4.65
N ALA A 66 12.32 1.19 -4.36
CA ALA A 66 13.74 1.51 -4.49
C ALA A 66 14.11 1.85 -5.94
N VAL A 67 13.53 1.14 -6.92
CA VAL A 67 13.75 1.45 -8.33
C VAL A 67 12.95 2.68 -8.76
N GLU A 68 11.68 2.76 -8.33
CA GLU A 68 10.77 3.81 -8.79
C GLU A 68 11.12 5.19 -8.22
N LEU A 69 11.53 5.26 -6.96
CA LEU A 69 11.88 6.51 -6.29
C LEU A 69 13.34 6.91 -6.51
N ASN A 70 14.14 6.06 -7.15
CA ASN A 70 15.53 6.36 -7.43
C ASN A 70 15.64 7.58 -8.35
N MET A 71 16.34 8.62 -7.89
CA MET A 71 16.57 9.84 -8.64
C MET A 71 18.07 10.05 -8.73
N VAL A 72 18.60 10.05 -9.96
CA VAL A 72 20.04 10.11 -10.23
C VAL A 72 20.59 11.54 -10.11
N GLU A 73 19.73 12.56 -10.27
CA GLU A 73 20.14 13.98 -10.40
C GLU A 73 19.76 14.85 -9.20
N THR A 74 19.88 14.34 -7.96
CA THR A 74 19.60 15.16 -6.77
C THR A 74 20.84 15.90 -6.29
N SER A 75 20.66 17.15 -5.85
CA SER A 75 21.71 17.98 -5.23
C SER A 75 22.15 17.53 -3.84
N PHE A 76 21.53 16.46 -3.32
CA PHE A 76 21.77 15.90 -2.00
C PHE A 76 21.84 14.36 -2.08
N LYS A 77 22.39 13.74 -1.03
CA LYS A 77 22.51 12.28 -0.93
C LYS A 77 21.14 11.61 -0.89
N PHE A 78 20.89 10.72 -1.84
CA PHE A 78 19.66 9.95 -1.87
C PHE A 78 19.56 8.96 -0.69
N GLU A 79 18.47 9.03 0.05
CA GLU A 79 18.08 8.12 1.13
C GLU A 79 16.71 7.50 0.86
N LEU A 80 16.70 6.20 0.58
CA LEU A 80 15.48 5.45 0.26
C LEU A 80 14.41 5.53 1.37
N LYS A 81 14.82 5.52 2.64
CA LYS A 81 13.88 5.61 3.77
C LYS A 81 13.04 6.89 3.69
N CYS A 82 13.70 8.03 3.48
CA CYS A 82 13.07 9.35 3.38
C CYS A 82 12.18 9.44 2.14
N ALA A 83 12.63 8.87 1.02
CA ALA A 83 11.81 8.79 -0.20
C ALA A 83 10.52 7.98 0.02
N ILE A 84 10.59 6.88 0.76
CA ILE A 84 9.40 6.07 1.11
C ILE A 84 8.45 6.84 2.05
N GLU A 85 8.99 7.57 3.03
CA GLU A 85 8.17 8.42 3.91
C GLU A 85 7.43 9.50 3.12
N ASP A 86 8.10 10.15 2.16
CA ASP A 86 7.47 11.08 1.23
C ASP A 86 6.39 10.40 0.38
N TRP A 87 6.66 9.22 -0.17
CA TRP A 87 5.68 8.47 -0.96
C TRP A 87 4.42 8.13 -0.15
N VAL A 88 4.58 7.73 1.11
CA VAL A 88 3.45 7.50 2.03
C VAL A 88 2.68 8.80 2.28
N LEU A 89 3.37 9.92 2.47
CA LEU A 89 2.74 11.22 2.60
C LEU A 89 1.95 11.62 1.34
N LEU A 90 2.48 11.38 0.15
CA LEU A 90 1.76 11.65 -1.11
C LEU A 90 0.48 10.82 -1.22
N ILE A 91 0.49 9.55 -0.78
CA ILE A 91 -0.71 8.72 -0.71
C ILE A 91 -1.76 9.35 0.21
N PHE A 92 -1.34 10.01 1.29
CA PHE A 92 -2.29 10.66 2.20
C PHE A 92 -3.08 11.79 1.53
N PHE A 93 -2.49 12.49 0.55
CA PHE A 93 -3.19 13.54 -0.22
C PHE A 93 -4.21 12.99 -1.22
N VAL A 94 -3.98 11.80 -1.78
CA VAL A 94 -4.98 11.12 -2.63
C VAL A 94 -6.20 10.65 -1.82
N GLY A 95 -6.05 10.61 -0.50
CA GLY A 95 -7.15 10.45 0.44
C GLY A 95 -6.87 9.32 1.42
N THR A 96 -7.16 9.58 2.68
CA THR A 96 -7.15 8.58 3.76
C THR A 96 -8.54 8.48 4.35
N ASP A 97 -8.72 7.64 5.36
CA ASP A 97 -9.96 7.59 6.13
C ASP A 97 -10.08 8.76 7.13
N PHE A 98 -8.99 9.52 7.34
CA PHE A 98 -8.91 10.60 8.34
C PHE A 98 -9.07 12.00 7.75
N LEU A 99 -8.82 12.15 6.44
CA LEU A 99 -8.90 13.43 5.75
C LEU A 99 -9.94 13.33 4.63
N PRO A 100 -10.82 14.35 4.46
CA PRO A 100 -11.62 14.44 3.26
C PRO A 100 -10.68 14.47 2.04
N HIS A 101 -10.96 13.65 1.03
CA HIS A 101 -10.15 13.60 -0.18
C HIS A 101 -10.20 14.96 -0.88
N LEU A 102 -9.06 15.38 -1.44
CA LEU A 102 -9.05 16.55 -2.32
C LEU A 102 -9.92 16.22 -3.55
N PRO A 103 -10.87 17.09 -3.96
CA PRO A 103 -11.82 16.77 -5.04
C PRO A 103 -11.14 16.37 -6.36
N SER A 104 -9.94 16.89 -6.58
CA SER A 104 -9.15 16.72 -7.82
C SER A 104 -8.18 15.55 -7.79
N LEU A 105 -8.10 14.78 -6.69
CA LEU A 105 -7.13 13.69 -6.53
C LEU A 105 -7.86 12.38 -6.24
N GLU A 106 -8.25 11.67 -7.30
CA GLU A 106 -8.79 10.32 -7.20
C GLU A 106 -7.79 9.26 -7.70
N ILE A 107 -7.64 8.17 -6.95
CA ILE A 107 -6.77 7.05 -7.35
C ILE A 107 -7.17 6.42 -8.69
N ARG A 108 -8.47 6.50 -9.05
CA ARG A 108 -9.00 5.99 -10.32
C ARG A 108 -8.52 6.80 -11.53
N GLU A 109 -8.16 8.05 -11.31
CA GLU A 109 -7.66 8.99 -12.31
C GLU A 109 -6.12 9.03 -12.36
N GLY A 110 -5.43 8.14 -11.62
CA GLY A 110 -3.97 8.10 -11.61
C GLY A 110 -3.32 9.15 -10.72
N ALA A 111 -4.05 9.67 -9.71
CA ALA A 111 -3.56 10.69 -8.80
C ALA A 111 -2.23 10.34 -8.11
N ILE A 112 -2.00 9.06 -7.76
CA ILE A 112 -0.73 8.62 -7.15
C ILE A 112 0.44 8.84 -8.12
N ASP A 113 0.28 8.46 -9.38
CA ASP A 113 1.31 8.60 -10.41
C ASP A 113 1.56 10.08 -10.75
N CYS A 114 0.50 10.89 -10.77
CA CYS A 114 0.58 12.33 -10.95
C CYS A 114 1.38 13.01 -9.82
N LEU A 115 1.00 12.78 -8.56
CA LEU A 115 1.70 13.33 -7.40
C LEU A 115 3.16 12.86 -7.33
N LEU A 116 3.42 11.60 -7.68
CA LEU A 116 4.77 11.08 -7.73
C LEU A 116 5.60 11.79 -8.81
N LYS A 117 5.01 12.08 -9.97
CA LYS A 117 5.67 12.86 -11.03
C LYS A 117 5.97 14.30 -10.57
N ILE A 118 5.01 14.97 -9.92
CA ILE A 118 5.20 16.32 -9.37
C ILE A 118 6.31 16.31 -8.32
N TRP A 119 6.30 15.34 -7.41
CA TRP A 119 7.36 15.15 -6.41
C TRP A 119 8.72 14.98 -7.07
N LYS A 120 8.85 14.13 -8.08
CA LYS A 120 10.12 13.90 -8.80
C LYS A 120 10.65 15.18 -9.46
N THR A 121 9.79 15.90 -10.18
CA THR A 121 10.17 17.13 -10.88
C THR A 121 10.60 18.23 -9.92
N ASN A 122 9.96 18.32 -8.75
CA ASN A 122 10.26 19.35 -7.75
C ASN A 122 11.34 18.92 -6.74
N LEU A 123 11.76 17.65 -6.70
CA LEU A 123 12.72 17.18 -5.69
C LEU A 123 14.06 17.93 -5.78
N ALA A 124 14.52 18.20 -6.99
CA ALA A 124 15.74 18.95 -7.25
C ALA A 124 15.63 20.42 -6.79
N SER A 125 14.49 21.07 -7.03
CA SER A 125 14.25 22.47 -6.66
C SER A 125 13.97 22.66 -5.16
N MET A 126 13.33 21.68 -4.51
CA MET A 126 13.04 21.70 -3.07
C MET A 126 14.29 21.54 -2.19
N GLY A 127 15.40 21.05 -2.77
CA GLY A 127 16.66 20.82 -2.06
C GLY A 127 16.56 19.77 -0.95
N GLY A 128 15.62 18.82 -1.06
CA GLY A 128 15.43 17.73 -0.11
C GLY A 128 14.01 17.19 -0.06
N TYR A 129 13.82 16.14 0.75
CA TYR A 129 12.55 15.45 0.99
C TYR A 129 11.48 16.31 1.66
N LEU A 130 10.20 15.95 1.50
CA LEU A 130 9.05 16.56 2.18
C LEU A 130 9.12 16.30 3.69
N THR A 131 9.60 15.12 4.06
CA THR A 131 9.79 14.67 5.44
C THR A 131 11.29 14.55 5.75
N ASN A 132 11.75 15.15 6.86
CA ASN A 132 13.13 14.96 7.32
C ASN A 132 13.23 13.76 8.27
N CYS A 133 12.88 12.54 7.84
CA CYS A 133 12.77 11.39 8.75
C CYS A 133 11.71 11.61 9.87
N GLY A 134 10.53 12.12 9.51
CA GLY A 134 9.44 12.37 10.46
C GLY A 134 8.76 13.74 10.32
N PRO A 135 9.39 14.86 10.72
CA PRO A 135 8.74 16.16 10.68
C PRO A 135 8.52 16.64 9.25
N LEU A 136 7.28 17.08 8.99
CA LEU A 136 6.82 17.60 7.71
C LEU A 136 7.35 19.02 7.47
N ARG A 137 7.97 19.26 6.31
CA ARG A 137 8.35 20.60 5.85
C ARG A 137 7.23 21.22 5.03
N LEU A 138 6.37 22.01 5.69
CA LEU A 138 5.24 22.68 5.07
C LEU A 138 5.61 23.52 3.84
N SER A 139 6.75 24.19 3.85
CA SER A 139 7.23 24.98 2.70
C SER A 139 7.42 24.14 1.44
N ARG A 140 7.86 22.89 1.57
CA ARG A 140 8.06 21.95 0.45
C ARG A 140 6.74 21.31 0.05
N THR A 141 5.92 20.94 1.03
CA THR A 141 4.58 20.41 0.78
C THR A 141 3.71 21.39 0.00
N LYS A 142 3.84 22.69 0.30
CA LYS A 142 3.12 23.75 -0.43
C LYS A 142 3.43 23.73 -1.93
N ILE A 143 4.69 23.54 -2.32
CA ILE A 143 5.12 23.44 -3.72
C ILE A 143 4.41 22.27 -4.43
N ILE A 144 4.24 21.14 -3.75
CA ILE A 144 3.54 19.98 -4.32
C ILE A 144 2.03 20.21 -4.45
N LEU A 145 1.44 20.99 -3.56
CA LEU A 145 0.00 21.29 -3.58
C LEU A 145 -0.37 22.46 -4.51
N GLU A 146 0.60 23.31 -4.87
CA GLU A 146 0.42 24.43 -5.81
C GLU A 146 0.83 24.09 -7.26
N GLY A 147 1.53 22.97 -7.48
CA GLY A 147 2.00 22.51 -8.80
C GLY A 147 1.02 21.61 -9.53
#